data_AF-A0A7G2CKC6-F1
#
_entry.id   AF-A0A7G2CKC6-F1
#
_cell.length_a   1.000
_cell.length_b   1.000
_cell.length_c   1.000
_cell.angle_alpha   90.00
_cell.angle_beta   90.00
_cell.angle_gamma   90.00
#
_symmetry.space_group_name_H-M   'P 1'
#
loop_
_entity.id
_entity.type
_entity.pdbx_description
1 polymer ?
#
loop_
_entity_poly.entity_id
_entity_poly.type
_entity_poly.pdbx_seq_one_letter_code
_entity_poly.pdbx_strand_id
1 'polypeptide(L)'
;MRGRCSLLLKPFQQVAFGKRGTNGGKKLNHGLLSEQELGDSFTEPEVYRNRKNVTAQVKVGEKTSGLRREERMRRQFERSHASDVQLNDIRLGRTAPRTDSERSLDEMFSDVHLEASNTADYTVDMQRELKREAERRRHHLSKFGQTPTATEYHKLLRRTQSMDKEEESVAALQHRLTEETGLYSSSRLDAYMLDDDSYFPEWVNALPYAVRDQVKYGSLGITDEDEALRVRLNRLPRDKRESEWQRMKAAKEFKAANDEMLTIAELRDARQGKRRFHWLQRKREHRAQDLRRMALRKPEYATQWPSNVVDLSQRIAFIAQHVENGVNSMGQWPLDAEALLRAKARRSQSDEESAFLSQKKERMVNGVAGDVGQLLTTMNQTPKKFRRVSRKVYANRVNAVVHGDQDEYGRKYRKVEKRGKARVRAYDSFREMALEKEVRKEPIVHTRGLHHQDDENWNRRFKSFADGMPSTRYGS
;
A
#
# COMPACT_ATOMS: atom_id res chain seq x y z
N MET A 1 -49.78 -16.11 -24.62
CA MET A 1 -49.08 -14.87 -25.04
C MET A 1 -47.73 -15.25 -25.65
N ARG A 2 -47.47 -14.85 -26.90
CA ARG A 2 -46.26 -15.22 -27.66
C ARG A 2 -45.03 -14.54 -27.05
N GLY A 3 -44.07 -15.35 -26.57
CA GLY A 3 -42.80 -14.88 -26.03
C GLY A 3 -42.01 -14.12 -27.09
N ARG A 4 -41.85 -12.81 -26.88
CA ARG A 4 -40.97 -11.97 -27.71
C ARG A 4 -39.53 -12.31 -27.36
N CYS A 5 -38.90 -13.18 -28.13
CA CYS A 5 -37.44 -13.27 -28.19
C CYS A 5 -36.91 -11.94 -28.72
N SER A 6 -36.40 -11.08 -27.83
CA SER A 6 -35.61 -9.93 -28.23
C SER A 6 -34.28 -10.43 -28.77
N LEU A 7 -34.21 -10.67 -30.09
CA LEU A 7 -32.94 -10.73 -30.80
C LEU A 7 -32.27 -9.37 -30.62
N LEU A 8 -31.29 -9.31 -29.72
CA LEU A 8 -30.39 -8.17 -29.59
C LEU A 8 -29.55 -8.09 -30.87
N LEU A 9 -30.12 -7.47 -31.92
CA LEU A 9 -29.43 -7.17 -33.16
C LEU A 9 -28.28 -6.22 -32.82
N LYS A 10 -27.05 -6.72 -32.86
CA LYS A 10 -25.87 -5.86 -32.75
C LYS A 10 -25.91 -4.85 -33.90
N PRO A 11 -25.51 -3.58 -33.67
CA PRO A 11 -25.46 -2.59 -34.72
C PRO A 11 -24.56 -3.09 -35.87
N PHE A 12 -25.00 -2.91 -37.12
CA PHE A 12 -24.35 -3.45 -38.33
C PHE A 12 -22.85 -3.13 -38.41
N GLN A 13 -22.43 -1.97 -37.90
CA GLN A 13 -21.02 -1.56 -37.82
C GLN A 13 -20.14 -2.53 -37.00
N GLN A 14 -20.70 -3.24 -36.01
CA GLN A 14 -19.95 -4.21 -35.19
C GLN A 14 -19.83 -5.59 -35.86
N VAL A 15 -20.54 -5.86 -36.95
CA VAL A 15 -20.55 -7.17 -37.62
C VAL A 15 -19.16 -7.55 -38.14
N ALA A 16 -18.35 -6.59 -38.58
CA ALA A 16 -17.00 -6.81 -39.10
C ALA A 16 -15.98 -7.24 -38.02
N PHE A 17 -16.23 -6.96 -36.74
CA PHE A 17 -15.25 -7.20 -35.65
C PHE A 17 -15.77 -8.13 -34.56
N GLY A 18 -17.09 -8.18 -34.35
CA GLY A 18 -17.71 -8.94 -33.28
C GLY A 18 -17.72 -10.44 -33.56
N LYS A 19 -17.54 -11.25 -32.51
CA LYS A 19 -17.76 -12.69 -32.59
C LYS A 19 -19.21 -12.97 -33.02
N ARG A 20 -19.36 -13.82 -34.04
CA ARG A 20 -20.64 -14.30 -34.57
C ARG A 20 -20.85 -15.74 -34.12
N GLY A 21 -22.02 -16.02 -33.53
CA GLY A 21 -22.41 -17.36 -33.14
C GLY A 21 -23.93 -17.43 -33.08
N THR A 22 -24.51 -18.47 -33.68
CA THR A 22 -25.95 -18.69 -33.74
C THR A 22 -26.51 -19.14 -32.38
N ASN A 23 -25.70 -19.85 -31.59
CA ASN A 23 -26.13 -20.48 -30.34
C ASN A 23 -25.96 -19.54 -29.13
N GLY A 24 -25.90 -18.22 -29.35
CA GLY A 24 -25.72 -17.22 -28.29
C GLY A 24 -24.37 -17.29 -27.56
N GLY A 25 -23.37 -17.99 -28.12
CA GLY A 25 -22.05 -18.15 -27.51
C GLY A 25 -21.98 -19.23 -26.42
N LYS A 26 -23.01 -20.08 -26.26
CA LYS A 26 -22.99 -21.21 -25.33
C LYS A 26 -21.97 -22.26 -25.79
N LYS A 27 -20.90 -22.43 -25.02
CA LYS A 27 -19.87 -23.47 -25.18
C LYS A 27 -19.71 -24.20 -23.86
N LEU A 28 -20.65 -25.08 -23.56
CA LEU A 28 -20.60 -25.90 -22.35
C LEU A 28 -20.06 -27.28 -22.73
N ASN A 29 -19.01 -27.73 -22.05
CA ASN A 29 -18.45 -29.06 -22.22
C ASN A 29 -18.68 -29.82 -20.92
N HIS A 30 -19.49 -30.88 -21.00
CA HIS A 30 -19.85 -31.70 -19.85
C HIS A 30 -18.73 -32.67 -19.41
N GLY A 31 -17.65 -32.81 -20.19
CA GLY A 31 -16.50 -33.65 -19.83
C GLY A 31 -15.33 -32.87 -19.22
N LEU A 32 -15.41 -31.54 -19.12
CA LEU A 32 -14.44 -30.71 -18.41
C LEU A 32 -14.85 -30.59 -16.95
N LEU A 33 -13.88 -30.69 -16.03
CA LEU A 33 -14.15 -30.54 -14.60
C LEU A 33 -14.76 -29.17 -14.31
N SER A 34 -15.93 -29.18 -13.68
CA SER A 34 -16.62 -27.96 -13.27
C SER A 34 -16.02 -27.39 -11.99
N GLU A 35 -16.27 -26.11 -11.71
CA GLU A 35 -15.88 -25.48 -10.43
C GLU A 35 -16.51 -26.20 -9.23
N GLN A 36 -17.66 -26.85 -9.40
CA GLN A 36 -18.31 -27.65 -8.35
C GLN A 36 -17.56 -28.95 -8.08
N GLU A 37 -17.07 -29.61 -9.12
CA GLU A 37 -16.30 -30.87 -9.01
C GLU A 37 -14.89 -30.63 -8.47
N LEU A 38 -14.26 -29.52 -8.84
CA LEU A 38 -12.98 -29.09 -8.26
C LEU A 38 -13.11 -28.76 -6.77
N GLY A 39 -14.32 -28.42 -6.30
CA GLY A 39 -14.60 -28.18 -4.89
C GLY A 39 -13.93 -26.91 -4.37
N ASP A 40 -13.08 -27.05 -3.35
CA ASP A 40 -12.46 -25.94 -2.66
C ASP A 40 -11.01 -25.72 -3.11
N SER A 41 -10.76 -24.56 -3.75
CA SER A 41 -9.46 -24.22 -4.34
C SER A 41 -8.40 -23.80 -3.31
N PHE A 42 -8.67 -23.85 -1.99
CA PHE A 42 -7.72 -23.42 -0.96
C PHE A 42 -6.40 -24.21 -0.95
N THR A 43 -6.40 -25.42 -1.52
CA THR A 43 -5.22 -26.31 -1.64
C THR A 43 -4.27 -25.90 -2.77
N GLU A 44 -4.71 -25.05 -3.71
CA GLU A 44 -3.89 -24.61 -4.82
C GLU A 44 -2.79 -23.63 -4.36
N PRO A 45 -1.54 -23.77 -4.83
CA PRO A 45 -0.43 -22.90 -4.43
C PRO A 45 -0.66 -21.44 -4.77
N GLU A 46 -1.41 -21.18 -5.84
CA GLU A 46 -1.78 -19.82 -6.24
C GLU A 46 -2.76 -19.15 -5.26
N VAL A 47 -3.41 -19.91 -4.38
CA VAL A 47 -4.39 -19.40 -3.40
C VAL A 47 -3.73 -19.23 -2.03
N TYR A 48 -3.17 -20.30 -1.44
CA TYR A 48 -2.60 -20.22 -0.08
C TYR A 48 -1.28 -19.44 0.01
N ARG A 49 -0.55 -19.23 -1.11
CA ARG A 49 0.64 -18.37 -1.14
C ARG A 49 0.34 -16.95 -1.61
N ASN A 50 -0.93 -16.62 -1.91
CA ASN A 50 -1.30 -15.32 -2.46
C ASN A 50 -1.33 -14.23 -1.40
N ARG A 51 -0.21 -13.52 -1.25
CA ARG A 51 -0.12 -12.39 -0.32
C ARG A 51 -0.73 -11.09 -0.84
N LYS A 52 -1.13 -11.06 -2.12
CA LYS A 52 -1.65 -9.85 -2.77
C LYS A 52 -3.17 -9.78 -2.79
N ASN A 53 -3.84 -10.85 -2.36
CA ASN A 53 -5.29 -10.92 -2.32
C ASN A 53 -5.76 -11.16 -0.89
N VAL A 54 -6.42 -10.16 -0.30
CA VAL A 54 -6.99 -10.23 1.04
C VAL A 54 -8.02 -11.35 1.14
N THR A 55 -8.81 -11.61 0.09
CA THR A 55 -9.84 -12.66 0.14
C THR A 55 -9.26 -14.06 0.17
N ALA A 56 -8.18 -14.30 -0.56
CA ALA A 56 -7.46 -15.56 -0.52
C ALA A 56 -6.88 -15.79 0.88
N GLN A 57 -6.26 -14.76 1.48
CA GLN A 57 -5.72 -14.85 2.83
C GLN A 57 -6.80 -15.13 3.88
N VAL A 58 -7.94 -14.42 3.82
CA VAL A 58 -9.07 -14.65 4.75
C VAL A 58 -9.62 -16.06 4.59
N LYS A 59 -9.97 -16.48 3.37
CA LYS A 59 -10.57 -17.80 3.13
C LYS A 59 -9.63 -18.93 3.53
N VAL A 60 -8.34 -18.82 3.20
CA VAL A 60 -7.34 -19.84 3.56
C VAL A 60 -7.12 -19.85 5.07
N GLY A 61 -7.03 -18.68 5.71
CA GLY A 61 -6.94 -18.56 7.16
C GLY A 61 -8.11 -19.28 7.84
N GLU A 62 -9.34 -18.84 7.53
CA GLU A 62 -10.58 -19.39 8.08
C GLU A 62 -10.73 -20.90 7.82
N LYS A 63 -10.37 -21.37 6.61
CA LYS A 63 -10.44 -22.79 6.26
C LYS A 63 -9.41 -23.62 7.02
N THR A 64 -8.16 -23.17 7.10
CA THR A 64 -7.09 -23.91 7.76
C THR A 64 -7.25 -23.93 9.29
N SER A 65 -7.69 -22.81 9.88
CA SER A 65 -7.99 -22.73 11.30
C SER A 65 -9.22 -23.59 11.65
N GLY A 66 -10.25 -23.57 10.81
CA GLY A 66 -11.43 -24.44 10.91
C GLY A 66 -11.06 -25.93 10.86
N LEU A 67 -10.32 -26.37 9.85
CA LEU A 67 -9.89 -27.77 9.71
C LEU A 67 -9.01 -28.23 10.88
N ARG A 68 -8.08 -27.40 11.35
CA ARG A 68 -7.25 -27.70 12.53
C ARG A 68 -8.07 -27.79 13.80
N ARG A 69 -9.15 -27.02 13.92
CA ARG A 69 -10.07 -27.11 15.06
C ARG A 69 -10.87 -28.40 14.98
N GLU A 70 -11.48 -28.71 13.84
CA GLU A 70 -12.21 -29.95 13.62
C GLU A 70 -11.35 -31.19 13.91
N GLU A 71 -10.10 -31.19 13.44
CA GLU A 71 -9.15 -32.27 13.71
C GLU A 71 -8.79 -32.37 15.21
N ARG A 72 -8.56 -31.24 15.89
CA ARG A 72 -8.31 -31.23 17.34
C ARG A 72 -9.50 -31.79 18.13
N MET A 73 -10.71 -31.34 17.80
CA MET A 73 -11.96 -31.84 18.41
C MET A 73 -12.12 -33.35 18.17
N ARG A 74 -11.91 -33.80 16.93
CA ARG A 74 -12.00 -35.22 16.56
C ARG A 74 -10.98 -36.08 17.30
N ARG A 75 -9.72 -35.64 17.39
CA ARG A 75 -8.68 -36.39 18.12
C ARG A 75 -8.97 -36.51 19.61
N GLN A 76 -9.57 -35.50 20.22
CA GLN A 76 -9.96 -35.57 21.63
C GLN A 76 -11.21 -36.43 21.84
N PHE A 77 -12.16 -36.37 20.90
CA PHE A 77 -13.27 -37.31 20.85
C PHE A 77 -12.76 -38.76 20.85
N GLU A 78 -11.84 -39.09 19.93
CA GLU A 78 -11.26 -40.43 19.82
C GLU A 78 -10.52 -40.85 21.10
N ARG A 79 -9.91 -39.90 21.83
CA ARG A 79 -9.27 -40.17 23.13
C ARG A 79 -10.25 -40.39 24.26
N SER A 80 -11.40 -39.72 24.25
CA SER A 80 -12.39 -39.81 25.33
C SER A 80 -13.14 -41.14 25.39
N HIS A 81 -13.15 -41.91 24.29
CA HIS A 81 -13.93 -43.15 24.13
C HIS A 81 -15.44 -42.99 24.44
N ALA A 82 -15.93 -41.75 24.50
CA ALA A 82 -17.33 -41.45 24.78
C ALA A 82 -18.19 -41.75 23.55
N SER A 83 -19.41 -42.24 23.78
CA SER A 83 -20.35 -42.53 22.70
C SER A 83 -20.90 -41.23 22.08
N ASP A 84 -21.26 -41.25 20.78
CA ASP A 84 -21.84 -40.10 20.07
C ASP A 84 -23.06 -39.49 20.76
N VAL A 85 -23.86 -40.32 21.44
CA VAL A 85 -25.06 -39.90 22.19
C VAL A 85 -24.67 -39.12 23.43
N GLN A 86 -23.77 -39.67 24.26
CA GLN A 86 -23.27 -39.00 25.47
C GLN A 86 -22.60 -37.66 25.13
N LEU A 87 -21.94 -37.58 23.97
CA LEU A 87 -21.25 -36.38 23.53
C LEU A 87 -22.17 -35.29 23.00
N ASN A 88 -23.22 -35.67 22.27
CA ASN A 88 -24.27 -34.73 21.92
C ASN A 88 -24.98 -34.21 23.17
N ASP A 89 -25.15 -35.05 24.20
CA ASP A 89 -25.72 -34.61 25.46
C ASP A 89 -24.79 -33.68 26.24
N ILE A 90 -23.48 -33.93 26.30
CA ILE A 90 -22.50 -32.99 26.87
C ILE A 90 -22.46 -31.68 26.08
N ARG A 91 -22.36 -31.74 24.74
CA ARG A 91 -22.33 -30.57 23.85
C ARG A 91 -23.57 -29.68 23.97
N LEU A 92 -24.74 -30.30 24.14
CA LEU A 92 -26.00 -29.60 24.34
C LEU A 92 -26.23 -29.16 25.80
N GLY A 93 -25.27 -29.41 26.69
CA GLY A 93 -25.37 -29.12 28.12
C GLY A 93 -26.44 -29.95 28.85
N ARG A 94 -26.86 -31.08 28.29
CA ARG A 94 -27.88 -31.98 28.86
C ARG A 94 -27.32 -32.87 29.97
N THR A 95 -26.04 -33.18 29.92
CA THR A 95 -25.37 -34.02 30.93
C THR A 95 -24.05 -33.40 31.36
N ALA A 96 -23.81 -33.32 32.66
CA ALA A 96 -22.54 -32.85 33.20
C ALA A 96 -21.43 -33.89 32.97
N PRO A 97 -20.21 -33.46 32.63
CA PRO A 97 -19.07 -34.36 32.43
C PRO A 97 -18.70 -35.08 33.74
N ARG A 98 -18.53 -36.40 33.67
CA ARG A 98 -18.26 -37.28 34.82
C ARG A 98 -16.80 -37.71 34.90
N THR A 99 -16.14 -37.87 33.76
CA THR A 99 -14.72 -38.26 33.65
C THR A 99 -13.84 -37.06 33.31
N ASP A 100 -12.55 -37.11 33.64
CA ASP A 100 -11.61 -36.02 33.31
C ASP A 100 -11.48 -35.82 31.79
N SER A 101 -11.66 -36.87 30.99
CA SER A 101 -11.75 -36.78 29.53
C SER A 101 -13.03 -36.08 29.06
N GLU A 102 -14.18 -36.37 29.67
CA GLU A 102 -15.42 -35.64 29.40
C GLU A 102 -15.35 -34.17 29.83
N ARG A 103 -14.69 -33.87 30.96
CA ARG A 103 -14.46 -32.49 31.42
C ARG A 103 -13.60 -31.71 30.42
N SER A 104 -12.54 -32.35 29.91
CA SER A 104 -11.69 -31.76 28.88
C SER A 104 -12.46 -31.47 27.58
N LEU A 105 -13.45 -32.30 27.23
CA LEU A 105 -14.31 -32.07 26.07
C LEU A 105 -15.32 -30.93 26.30
N ASP A 106 -15.92 -30.86 27.49
CA ASP A 106 -16.85 -29.80 27.88
C ASP A 106 -16.14 -28.43 27.92
N GLU A 107 -14.96 -28.37 28.52
CA GLU A 107 -14.08 -27.19 28.47
C GLU A 107 -13.77 -26.80 27.02
N MET A 108 -13.44 -27.76 26.15
CA MET A 108 -13.23 -27.49 24.73
C MET A 108 -14.49 -27.00 24.01
N PHE A 109 -15.69 -27.50 24.31
CA PHE A 109 -16.93 -26.98 23.72
C PHE A 109 -17.22 -25.55 24.18
N SER A 110 -16.93 -25.23 25.44
CA SER A 110 -17.04 -23.88 25.98
C SER A 110 -16.00 -22.93 25.35
N ASP A 111 -14.75 -23.39 25.18
CA ASP A 111 -13.68 -22.67 24.51
C ASP A 111 -13.94 -22.55 23.01
N VAL A 112 -14.61 -23.52 22.37
CA VAL A 112 -15.05 -23.43 20.98
C VAL A 112 -16.03 -22.27 20.81
N HIS A 113 -16.90 -21.98 21.77
CA HIS A 113 -17.74 -20.77 21.68
C HIS A 113 -16.95 -19.47 21.83
N LEU A 114 -15.87 -19.47 22.62
CA LEU A 114 -14.96 -18.32 22.77
C LEU A 114 -14.01 -18.15 21.58
N GLU A 115 -13.58 -19.24 20.94
CA GLU A 115 -12.69 -19.24 19.78
C GLU A 115 -13.43 -19.27 18.42
N ALA A 116 -14.72 -19.63 18.36
CA ALA A 116 -15.54 -19.63 17.14
C ALA A 116 -16.03 -18.24 16.73
N SER A 117 -15.86 -17.24 17.59
CA SER A 117 -15.78 -15.86 17.12
C SER A 117 -14.61 -15.75 16.12
N ASN A 118 -14.79 -15.04 15.01
CA ASN A 118 -13.89 -14.98 13.84
C ASN A 118 -12.51 -14.32 14.11
N THR A 119 -11.76 -14.74 15.14
CA THR A 119 -10.91 -13.81 15.90
C THR A 119 -9.42 -13.72 15.53
N ALA A 120 -8.80 -14.72 14.90
CA ALA A 120 -7.32 -14.77 14.89
C ALA A 120 -6.61 -14.45 13.57
N ASP A 121 -7.29 -14.48 12.41
CA ASP A 121 -6.62 -14.53 11.11
C ASP A 121 -6.42 -13.14 10.44
N TYR A 122 -6.19 -12.09 11.24
CA TYR A 122 -5.73 -10.82 10.69
C TYR A 122 -4.21 -10.79 10.62
N THR A 123 -3.67 -10.80 9.40
CA THR A 123 -2.22 -10.82 9.18
C THR A 123 -1.68 -9.45 8.78
N VAL A 124 -0.39 -9.24 9.06
CA VAL A 124 0.35 -8.03 8.65
C VAL A 124 0.30 -7.83 7.14
N ASP A 125 0.33 -8.92 6.37
CA ASP A 125 0.23 -8.86 4.91
C ASP A 125 -1.16 -8.35 4.48
N MET A 126 -2.25 -8.77 5.12
CA MET A 126 -3.60 -8.24 4.85
C MET A 126 -3.67 -6.73 5.14
N GLN A 127 -3.11 -6.29 6.26
CA GLN A 127 -3.03 -4.88 6.60
C GLN A 127 -2.29 -4.06 5.55
N ARG A 128 -1.14 -4.58 5.10
CA ARG A 128 -0.35 -3.94 4.05
C ARG A 128 -1.11 -3.87 2.74
N GLU A 129 -1.87 -4.90 2.37
CA GLU A 129 -2.73 -4.87 1.17
C GLU A 129 -3.87 -3.85 1.29
N LEU A 130 -4.49 -3.72 2.46
CA LEU A 130 -5.52 -2.70 2.71
C LEU A 130 -4.94 -1.28 2.62
N LYS A 131 -3.74 -1.04 3.17
CA LYS A 131 -3.03 0.25 3.07
C LYS A 131 -2.43 0.50 1.67
N ARG A 132 -2.15 -0.55 0.89
CA ARG A 132 -1.53 -0.45 -0.46
C ARG A 132 -2.36 0.40 -1.42
N GLU A 133 -3.67 0.45 -1.26
CA GLU A 133 -4.52 1.29 -2.12
C GLU A 133 -4.18 2.78 -2.00
N ALA A 134 -3.92 3.26 -0.77
CA ALA A 134 -3.51 4.64 -0.53
C ALA A 134 -2.11 4.91 -1.13
N GLU A 135 -1.17 3.98 -0.95
CA GLU A 135 0.17 4.04 -1.53
C GLU A 135 0.14 4.05 -3.06
N ARG A 136 -0.70 3.20 -3.66
CA ARG A 136 -0.88 3.13 -5.11
C ARG A 136 -1.42 4.44 -5.67
N ARG A 137 -2.39 5.08 -5.01
CA ARG A 137 -2.91 6.39 -5.44
C ARG A 137 -1.81 7.45 -5.40
N ARG A 138 -1.01 7.50 -4.34
CA ARG A 138 0.12 8.45 -4.23
C ARG A 138 1.20 8.18 -5.27
N HIS A 139 1.61 6.92 -5.45
CA HIS A 139 2.55 6.54 -6.50
C HIS A 139 2.03 6.94 -7.90
N HIS A 140 0.75 6.70 -8.17
CA HIS A 140 0.12 7.08 -9.43
C HIS A 140 0.13 8.60 -9.64
N LEU A 141 -0.16 9.37 -8.59
CA LEU A 141 -0.12 10.84 -8.63
C LEU A 141 1.31 11.37 -8.84
N SER A 142 2.30 10.77 -8.18
CA SER A 142 3.71 11.13 -8.35
C SER A 142 4.21 10.87 -9.77
N LYS A 143 3.82 9.73 -10.36
CA LYS A 143 4.32 9.29 -11.66
C LYS A 143 3.59 9.89 -12.86
N PHE A 144 2.29 10.14 -12.72
CA PHE A 144 1.42 10.56 -13.83
C PHE A 144 0.56 11.78 -13.51
N GLY A 145 0.73 12.39 -12.34
CA GLY A 145 -0.02 13.57 -11.96
C GLY A 145 0.31 14.74 -12.87
N GLN A 146 -0.72 15.45 -13.32
CA GLN A 146 -0.57 16.75 -13.97
C GLN A 146 -0.05 17.79 -12.98
N THR A 147 0.46 18.89 -13.53
CA THR A 147 0.84 20.09 -12.78
C THR A 147 -0.33 20.54 -11.88
N PRO A 148 -0.07 20.88 -10.61
CA PRO A 148 -1.15 21.22 -9.69
C PRO A 148 -1.84 22.53 -10.11
N THR A 149 -3.15 22.58 -9.87
CA THR A 149 -3.93 23.84 -10.00
C THR A 149 -3.53 24.85 -8.90
N ALA A 150 -4.00 26.09 -9.00
CA ALA A 150 -3.56 27.16 -8.10
C ALA A 150 -3.94 26.86 -6.64
N THR A 151 -5.15 26.35 -6.46
CA THR A 151 -5.70 25.95 -5.17
C THR A 151 -4.97 24.74 -4.59
N GLU A 152 -4.64 23.75 -5.42
CA GLU A 152 -3.85 22.59 -5.01
C GLU A 152 -2.43 22.98 -4.63
N TYR A 153 -1.78 23.84 -5.40
CA TYR A 153 -0.45 24.36 -5.09
C TYR A 153 -0.43 25.08 -3.74
N HIS A 154 -1.40 25.97 -3.50
CA HIS A 154 -1.49 26.69 -2.23
C HIS A 154 -1.74 25.75 -1.04
N LYS A 155 -2.59 24.73 -1.23
CA LYS A 155 -2.81 23.70 -0.21
C LYS A 155 -1.53 22.91 0.10
N LEU A 156 -0.76 22.54 -0.93
CA LEU A 156 0.52 21.86 -0.75
C LEU A 156 1.53 22.76 -0.04
N LEU A 157 1.66 24.02 -0.46
CA LEU A 157 2.57 25.00 0.14
C LEU A 157 2.25 25.20 1.62
N ARG A 158 0.99 25.52 1.95
CA ARG A 158 0.53 25.67 3.33
C ARG A 158 0.83 24.43 4.15
N ARG A 159 0.52 23.25 3.61
CA ARG A 159 0.80 21.98 4.29
C ARG A 159 2.29 21.84 4.58
N THR A 160 3.16 22.05 3.59
CA THR A 160 4.62 21.91 3.79
C THR A 160 5.20 22.91 4.78
N GLN A 161 4.64 24.13 4.85
CA GLN A 161 5.05 25.16 5.82
C GLN A 161 4.49 24.90 7.23
N SER A 162 3.32 24.25 7.34
CA SER A 162 2.69 23.94 8.62
C SER A 162 3.14 22.61 9.22
N MET A 163 3.84 21.74 8.48
CA MET A 163 4.20 20.41 9.01
C MET A 163 5.03 20.51 10.29
N ASP A 164 6.06 21.36 10.32
CA ASP A 164 6.94 21.47 11.48
C ASP A 164 6.17 22.05 12.68
N LYS A 165 5.30 23.05 12.46
CA LYS A 165 4.40 23.61 13.47
C LYS A 165 3.36 22.60 13.97
N GLU A 166 2.82 21.76 13.08
CA GLU A 166 1.89 20.68 13.43
C GLU A 166 2.60 19.67 14.34
N GLU A 167 3.84 19.27 14.02
CA GLU A 167 4.65 18.37 14.84
C GLU A 167 4.97 18.96 16.23
N GLU A 168 5.36 20.25 16.29
CA GLU A 168 5.57 20.97 17.56
C GLU A 168 4.30 21.04 18.40
N SER A 169 3.15 21.34 17.77
CA SER A 169 1.87 21.42 18.48
C SER A 169 1.42 20.07 19.05
N VAL A 170 1.67 18.97 18.32
CA VAL A 170 1.38 17.60 18.79
C VAL A 170 2.28 17.26 19.98
N ALA A 171 3.57 17.60 19.91
CA ALA A 171 4.50 17.38 21.01
C ALA A 171 4.11 18.18 22.27
N ALA A 172 3.71 19.45 22.11
CA ALA A 172 3.22 20.27 23.23
C ALA A 172 1.94 19.70 23.86
N LEU A 173 0.99 19.21 23.05
CA LEU A 173 -0.23 18.57 23.55
C LEU A 173 0.06 17.24 24.25
N GLN A 174 1.02 16.47 23.75
CA GLN A 174 1.47 15.23 24.40
C GLN A 174 2.15 15.51 25.74
N HIS A 175 2.98 16.55 25.81
CA HIS A 175 3.63 16.98 27.05
C HIS A 175 2.59 17.43 28.09
N ARG A 176 1.65 18.26 27.67
CA ARG A 176 0.51 18.68 28.51
C ARG A 176 -0.27 17.48 29.03
N LEU A 177 -0.58 16.50 28.17
CA LEU A 177 -1.28 15.29 28.56
C LEU A 177 -0.49 14.53 29.65
N THR A 178 0.81 14.33 29.46
CA THR A 178 1.65 13.63 30.44
C THR A 178 1.73 14.37 31.77
N GLU A 179 1.82 15.70 31.75
CA GLU A 179 1.95 16.51 32.98
C GLU A 179 0.64 16.65 33.75
N GLU A 180 -0.48 16.90 33.06
CA GLU A 180 -1.78 17.14 33.72
C GLU A 180 -2.42 15.83 34.23
N THR A 181 -2.26 14.72 33.51
CA THR A 181 -2.99 13.47 33.80
C THR A 181 -2.09 12.32 34.25
N GLY A 182 -0.77 12.46 34.16
CA GLY A 182 0.17 11.37 34.46
C GLY A 182 0.15 10.23 33.42
N LEU A 183 -0.47 10.43 32.26
CA LEU A 183 -0.57 9.41 31.20
C LEU A 183 0.71 9.31 30.37
N TYR A 184 1.65 8.52 30.86
CA TYR A 184 2.90 8.22 30.17
C TYR A 184 2.70 7.39 28.88
N SER A 185 3.77 7.30 28.08
CA SER A 185 3.79 6.52 26.84
C SER A 185 3.42 5.04 27.04
N SER A 186 3.80 4.43 28.16
CA SER A 186 3.44 3.04 28.49
C SER A 186 1.92 2.86 28.61
N SER A 187 1.25 3.69 29.41
CA SER A 187 -0.21 3.64 29.58
C SER A 187 -0.95 3.96 28.28
N ARG A 188 -0.41 4.88 27.45
CA ARG A 188 -0.96 5.17 26.12
C ARG A 188 -0.83 3.99 25.15
N LEU A 189 0.24 3.20 25.26
CA LEU A 189 0.40 1.97 24.48
C LEU A 189 -0.57 0.89 24.93
N ASP A 190 -0.79 0.76 26.24
CA ASP A 190 -1.80 -0.15 26.79
C ASP A 190 -3.20 0.23 26.28
N ALA A 191 -3.56 1.52 26.35
CA ALA A 191 -4.81 2.05 25.82
C ALA A 191 -4.97 1.80 24.31
N TYR A 192 -3.88 1.94 23.54
CA TYR A 192 -3.88 1.62 22.11
C TYR A 192 -4.20 0.14 21.86
N MET A 193 -3.48 -0.76 22.51
CA MET A 193 -3.57 -2.21 22.26
C MET A 193 -4.88 -2.82 22.76
N LEU A 194 -5.44 -2.27 23.83
CA LEU A 194 -6.72 -2.72 24.40
C LEU A 194 -7.93 -2.04 23.74
N ASP A 195 -7.70 -1.01 22.91
CA ASP A 195 -8.73 -0.17 22.29
C ASP A 195 -9.65 0.48 23.33
N ASP A 196 -9.03 0.99 24.40
CA ASP A 196 -9.72 1.58 25.54
C ASP A 196 -9.48 3.09 25.57
N ASP A 197 -10.51 3.84 25.17
CA ASP A 197 -10.49 5.30 25.16
C ASP A 197 -10.71 5.92 26.56
N SER A 198 -11.05 5.13 27.57
CA SER A 198 -11.26 5.62 28.95
C SER A 198 -9.99 6.16 29.60
N TYR A 199 -8.82 5.75 29.10
CA TYR A 199 -7.53 6.27 29.53
C TYR A 199 -7.37 7.75 29.20
N PHE A 200 -8.06 8.29 28.19
CA PHE A 200 -7.84 9.66 27.73
C PHE A 200 -8.89 10.64 28.29
N PRO A 201 -8.48 11.85 28.71
CA PRO A 201 -9.42 12.87 29.12
C PRO A 201 -10.26 13.37 27.93
N GLU A 202 -11.44 13.92 28.22
CA GLU A 202 -12.42 14.32 27.21
C GLU A 202 -11.87 15.29 26.16
N TRP A 203 -11.01 16.22 26.57
CA TRP A 203 -10.43 17.21 25.65
C TRP A 203 -9.57 16.55 24.56
N VAL A 204 -8.95 15.40 24.81
CA VAL A 204 -8.18 14.65 23.80
C VAL A 204 -9.11 14.14 22.71
N ASN A 205 -10.29 13.65 23.08
CA ASN A 205 -11.30 13.20 22.13
C ASN A 205 -11.92 14.37 21.35
N ALA A 206 -11.99 15.55 21.96
CA ALA A 206 -12.46 16.78 21.32
C ALA A 206 -11.43 17.44 20.37
N LEU A 207 -10.16 16.99 20.37
CA LEU A 207 -9.12 17.55 19.51
C LEU A 207 -9.48 17.44 18.01
N PRO A 208 -8.94 18.34 17.17
CA PRO A 208 -9.10 18.24 15.72
C PRO A 208 -8.65 16.88 15.20
N TYR A 209 -9.49 16.25 14.36
CA TYR A 209 -9.24 14.92 13.77
C TYR A 209 -7.88 14.79 13.08
N ALA A 210 -7.31 15.90 12.61
CA ALA A 210 -6.02 15.93 11.93
C ALA A 210 -4.86 15.51 12.86
N VAL A 211 -4.95 15.84 14.15
CA VAL A 211 -3.91 15.65 15.17
C VAL A 211 -4.32 14.69 16.28
N ARG A 212 -5.62 14.44 16.48
CA ARG A 212 -6.17 13.59 17.56
C ARG A 212 -5.44 12.25 17.72
N ASP A 213 -5.39 11.46 16.65
CA ASP A 213 -4.76 10.14 16.67
C ASP A 213 -3.25 10.22 16.91
N GLN A 214 -2.61 11.29 16.42
CA GLN A 214 -1.18 11.52 16.61
C GLN A 214 -0.87 11.93 18.05
N VAL A 215 -1.72 12.73 18.69
CA VAL A 215 -1.56 13.10 20.11
C VAL A 215 -1.69 11.85 20.97
N LYS A 216 -2.69 10.99 20.73
CA LYS A 216 -2.85 9.73 21.45
C LYS A 216 -1.66 8.79 21.27
N TYR A 217 -1.30 8.52 20.01
CA TYR A 217 -0.45 7.36 19.68
C TYR A 217 0.83 7.67 18.91
N GLY A 218 1.02 8.88 18.38
CA GLY A 218 2.10 9.20 17.44
C GLY A 218 3.52 9.13 18.02
N SER A 219 3.67 9.31 19.34
CA SER A 219 4.95 9.15 20.04
C SER A 219 5.29 7.68 20.35
N LEU A 220 4.36 6.75 20.11
CA LEU A 220 4.55 5.33 20.37
C LEU A 220 5.30 4.68 19.20
N GLY A 221 6.30 3.85 19.49
CA GLY A 221 7.07 3.09 18.49
C GLY A 221 6.27 1.95 17.84
N ILE A 222 5.14 2.26 17.20
CA ILE A 222 4.19 1.28 16.65
C ILE A 222 4.64 0.81 15.26
N THR A 223 4.72 -0.50 15.09
CA THR A 223 5.04 -1.17 13.82
C THR A 223 3.78 -1.67 13.09
N ASP A 224 3.90 -2.03 11.81
CA ASP A 224 2.80 -2.69 11.07
C ASP A 224 2.34 -4.00 11.76
N GLU A 225 3.25 -4.67 12.48
CA GLU A 225 2.94 -5.91 13.21
C GLU A 225 2.10 -5.63 14.46
N ASP A 226 2.37 -4.50 15.12
CA ASP A 226 1.64 -4.03 16.30
C ASP A 226 0.22 -3.60 15.95
N GLU A 227 0.06 -2.89 14.84
CA GLU A 227 -1.27 -2.51 14.35
C GLU A 227 -2.09 -3.77 13.97
N ALA A 228 -1.46 -4.79 13.38
CA ALA A 228 -2.14 -6.05 13.05
C ALA A 228 -2.51 -6.83 14.32
N LEU A 229 -1.61 -6.82 15.30
CA LEU A 229 -1.84 -7.41 16.61
C LEU A 229 -2.99 -6.72 17.34
N ARG A 230 -3.08 -5.39 17.30
CA ARG A 230 -4.22 -4.64 17.86
C ARG A 230 -5.55 -5.05 17.25
N VAL A 231 -5.64 -5.14 15.91
CA VAL A 231 -6.87 -5.62 15.24
C VAL A 231 -7.22 -7.04 15.68
N ARG A 232 -6.21 -7.91 15.84
CA ARG A 232 -6.41 -9.28 16.34
C ARG A 232 -6.90 -9.29 17.79
N LEU A 233 -6.29 -8.49 18.66
CA LEU A 233 -6.68 -8.30 20.05
C LEU A 233 -8.12 -7.78 20.17
N ASN A 234 -8.51 -6.83 19.31
CA ASN A 234 -9.85 -6.25 19.30
C ASN A 234 -10.96 -7.24 18.96
N ARG A 235 -10.62 -8.32 18.26
CA ARG A 235 -11.58 -9.40 17.97
C ARG A 235 -11.75 -10.36 19.13
N LEU A 236 -10.76 -10.44 20.02
CA LEU A 236 -10.84 -11.28 21.21
C LEU A 236 -11.76 -10.66 22.28
N PRO A 237 -12.41 -11.49 23.10
CA PRO A 237 -13.08 -11.05 24.33
C PRO A 237 -12.11 -10.27 25.25
N ARG A 238 -12.64 -9.36 26.06
CA ARG A 238 -11.85 -8.44 26.90
C ARG A 238 -10.84 -9.17 27.80
N ASP A 239 -11.26 -10.21 28.50
CA ASP A 239 -10.39 -10.94 29.45
C ASP A 239 -9.21 -11.64 28.74
N LYS A 240 -9.49 -12.26 27.58
CA LYS A 240 -8.45 -12.87 26.72
C LYS A 240 -7.55 -11.79 26.10
N ARG A 241 -8.10 -10.63 25.74
CA ARG A 241 -7.34 -9.48 25.23
C ARG A 241 -6.33 -8.96 26.24
N GLU A 242 -6.75 -8.75 27.48
CA GLU A 242 -5.91 -8.23 28.55
C GLU A 242 -4.79 -9.22 28.89
N SER A 243 -5.12 -10.50 29.06
CA SER A 243 -4.11 -11.54 29.34
C SER A 243 -3.11 -11.74 28.20
N GLU A 244 -3.57 -11.76 26.94
CA GLU A 244 -2.67 -11.83 25.79
C GLU A 244 -1.79 -10.58 25.66
N TRP A 245 -2.35 -9.39 25.89
CA TRP A 245 -1.58 -8.15 25.86
C TRP A 245 -0.50 -8.14 26.94
N GLN A 246 -0.82 -8.51 28.18
CA GLN A 246 0.17 -8.59 29.27
C GLN A 246 1.29 -9.58 28.94
N ARG A 247 0.95 -10.76 28.39
CA ARG A 247 1.95 -11.73 27.91
C ARG A 247 2.86 -11.13 26.83
N MET A 248 2.29 -10.43 25.86
CA MET A 248 3.04 -9.81 24.77
C MET A 248 3.88 -8.62 25.24
N LYS A 249 3.38 -7.84 26.22
CA LYS A 249 4.09 -6.73 26.85
C LYS A 249 5.33 -7.23 27.59
N ALA A 250 5.19 -8.26 28.43
CA ALA A 250 6.33 -8.90 29.09
C ALA A 250 7.35 -9.46 28.08
N ALA A 251 6.89 -10.08 27.00
CA ALA A 251 7.77 -10.57 25.94
C ALA A 251 8.51 -9.42 25.21
N LYS A 252 7.88 -8.25 25.04
CA LYS A 252 8.52 -7.07 24.44
C LYS A 252 9.52 -6.42 25.37
N GLU A 253 9.25 -6.35 26.66
CA GLU A 253 10.19 -5.86 27.67
C GLU A 253 11.43 -6.78 27.71
N PHE A 254 11.22 -8.10 27.65
CA PHE A 254 12.32 -9.06 27.54
C PHE A 254 13.13 -8.89 26.24
N LYS A 255 12.46 -8.63 25.11
CA LYS A 255 13.18 -8.33 23.85
C LYS A 255 13.99 -7.04 23.97
N ALA A 256 13.39 -5.96 24.46
CA ALA A 256 14.07 -4.68 24.64
C ALA A 256 15.29 -4.80 25.58
N ALA A 257 15.22 -5.64 26.61
CA ALA A 257 16.36 -5.92 27.48
C ALA A 257 17.48 -6.71 26.75
N ASN A 258 17.16 -7.51 25.74
CA ASN A 258 18.13 -8.27 24.94
C ASN A 258 18.58 -7.54 23.65
N ASP A 259 17.95 -6.40 23.31
CA ASP A 259 18.24 -5.62 22.10
C ASP A 259 19.60 -4.88 22.15
N GLU A 260 20.42 -5.11 23.18
CA GLU A 260 21.83 -4.68 23.20
C GLU A 260 22.63 -5.32 22.06
N MET A 261 22.30 -6.55 21.69
CA MET A 261 23.00 -7.31 20.65
C MET A 261 22.17 -7.41 19.37
N LEU A 262 22.79 -7.10 18.22
CA LEU A 262 22.15 -7.29 16.92
C LEU A 262 22.15 -8.76 16.51
N THR A 263 20.99 -9.25 16.08
CA THR A 263 20.85 -10.61 15.55
C THR A 263 21.46 -10.69 14.14
N ILE A 264 21.82 -11.91 13.70
CA ILE A 264 22.35 -12.16 12.34
C ILE A 264 21.36 -11.69 11.26
N ALA A 265 20.05 -11.83 11.51
CA ALA A 265 19.02 -11.39 10.58
C ALA A 265 19.01 -9.87 10.41
N GLU A 266 19.18 -9.12 11.51
CA GLU A 266 19.25 -7.65 11.50
C GLU A 266 20.53 -7.16 10.83
N LEU A 267 21.67 -7.78 11.13
CA LEU A 267 22.94 -7.46 10.45
C LEU A 267 22.85 -7.67 8.94
N ARG A 268 22.19 -8.74 8.49
CA ARG A 268 21.95 -8.99 7.07
C ARG A 268 21.03 -7.94 6.46
N ASP A 269 19.93 -7.60 7.12
CA ASP A 269 18.98 -6.60 6.62
C ASP A 269 19.62 -5.19 6.57
N ALA A 270 20.44 -4.84 7.58
CA ALA A 270 21.23 -3.61 7.63
C ALA A 270 22.27 -3.55 6.50
N ARG A 271 23.05 -4.62 6.31
CA ARG A 271 24.03 -4.73 5.21
C ARG A 271 23.36 -4.63 3.84
N GLN A 272 22.17 -5.21 3.68
CA GLN A 272 21.41 -5.14 2.43
C GLN A 272 20.71 -3.78 2.23
N GLY A 273 20.55 -2.97 3.29
CA GLY A 273 19.77 -1.74 3.26
C GLY A 273 18.26 -1.97 3.19
N LYS A 274 17.77 -3.17 3.54
CA LYS A 274 16.33 -3.48 3.59
C LYS A 274 15.73 -2.92 4.86
N ARG A 275 14.61 -2.20 4.73
CA ARG A 275 13.89 -1.61 5.86
C ARG A 275 12.56 -2.32 6.05
N ARG A 276 12.43 -3.09 7.14
CA ARG A 276 11.16 -3.74 7.54
C ARG A 276 10.13 -2.70 7.98
N PHE A 277 10.57 -1.73 8.79
CA PHE A 277 9.77 -0.59 9.21
C PHE A 277 10.03 0.59 8.28
N HIS A 278 9.31 0.64 7.16
CA HIS A 278 9.48 1.67 6.12
C HIS A 278 8.50 2.84 6.26
N TRP A 279 7.83 3.00 7.40
CA TRP A 279 6.91 4.14 7.60
C TRP A 279 7.62 5.49 7.42
N LEU A 280 8.78 5.68 8.07
CA LEU A 280 9.56 6.91 7.94
C LEU A 280 9.98 7.15 6.48
N GLN A 281 10.34 6.08 5.75
CA GLN A 281 10.63 6.16 4.33
C GLN A 281 9.41 6.64 3.54
N ARG A 282 8.21 6.10 3.79
CA ARG A 282 6.95 6.57 3.18
C ARG A 282 6.68 8.05 3.49
N LYS A 283 6.84 8.48 4.74
CA LYS A 283 6.69 9.90 5.16
C LYS A 283 7.64 10.81 4.36
N ARG A 284 8.92 10.44 4.25
CA ARG A 284 9.93 11.19 3.48
C ARG A 284 9.64 11.16 1.98
N GLU A 285 9.22 10.02 1.43
CA GLU A 285 8.81 9.90 0.03
C GLU A 285 7.61 10.81 -0.27
N HIS A 286 6.60 10.84 0.61
CA HIS A 286 5.46 11.73 0.47
C HIS A 286 5.84 13.20 0.51
N ARG A 287 6.73 13.60 1.43
CA ARG A 287 7.28 14.96 1.45
C ARG A 287 8.00 15.29 0.14
N ALA A 288 8.83 14.38 -0.38
CA ALA A 288 9.53 14.57 -1.65
C ALA A 288 8.56 14.65 -2.85
N GLN A 289 7.49 13.85 -2.84
CA GLN A 289 6.43 13.90 -3.86
C GLN A 289 5.67 15.23 -3.82
N ASP A 290 5.34 15.74 -2.64
CA ASP A 290 4.67 17.03 -2.46
C ASP A 290 5.58 18.18 -2.93
N LEU A 291 6.86 18.18 -2.54
CA LEU A 291 7.86 19.14 -3.02
C LEU A 291 8.02 19.10 -4.55
N ARG A 292 8.15 17.90 -5.13
CA ARG A 292 8.23 17.72 -6.59
C ARG A 292 6.99 18.27 -7.29
N ARG A 293 5.80 17.99 -6.75
CA ARG A 293 4.53 18.48 -7.33
C ARG A 293 4.42 20.00 -7.27
N MET A 294 4.90 20.63 -6.20
CA MET A 294 4.99 22.10 -6.12
C MET A 294 5.99 22.67 -7.16
N ALA A 295 7.18 22.07 -7.26
CA ALA A 295 8.23 22.47 -8.20
C ALA A 295 7.77 22.40 -9.67
N LEU A 296 6.91 21.41 -10.01
CA LEU A 296 6.34 21.27 -11.36
C LEU A 296 5.51 22.49 -11.81
N ARG A 297 4.96 23.28 -10.87
CA ARG A 297 4.19 24.49 -11.20
C ARG A 297 5.06 25.74 -11.15
N LYS A 298 5.84 25.91 -10.07
CA LYS A 298 6.74 27.04 -9.89
C LYS A 298 8.12 26.52 -9.45
N PRO A 299 9.05 26.34 -10.40
CA PRO A 299 10.36 25.77 -10.10
C PRO A 299 11.13 26.56 -9.04
N GLU A 300 11.05 27.89 -9.10
CA GLU A 300 11.76 28.84 -8.23
C GLU A 300 11.51 28.63 -6.72
N TYR A 301 10.32 28.20 -6.33
CA TYR A 301 9.98 28.02 -4.91
C TYR A 301 10.53 26.73 -4.28
N ALA A 302 11.00 25.80 -5.11
CA ALA A 302 11.49 24.50 -4.67
C ALA A 302 12.84 24.15 -5.32
N THR A 303 13.62 25.18 -5.69
CA THR A 303 14.99 25.00 -6.17
C THR A 303 15.86 24.41 -5.07
N GLN A 304 16.45 23.25 -5.32
CA GLN A 304 17.33 22.58 -4.35
C GLN A 304 18.63 23.36 -4.13
N TRP A 305 19.15 23.99 -5.18
CA TRP A 305 20.33 24.84 -5.15
C TRP A 305 20.02 26.17 -5.84
N PRO A 306 20.41 27.33 -5.27
CA PRO A 306 20.17 28.63 -5.88
C PRO A 306 20.92 28.77 -7.22
N SER A 307 20.21 29.13 -8.29
CA SER A 307 20.76 29.20 -9.65
C SER A 307 21.89 30.19 -9.82
N ASN A 308 21.90 31.24 -9.01
CA ASN A 308 22.84 32.36 -9.13
C ASN A 308 24.12 32.14 -8.32
N VAL A 309 24.19 31.07 -7.52
CA VAL A 309 25.32 30.78 -6.64
C VAL A 309 26.12 29.64 -7.24
N VAL A 310 27.42 29.88 -7.41
CA VAL A 310 28.36 28.86 -7.84
C VAL A 310 28.50 27.78 -6.77
N ASP A 311 28.35 26.52 -7.17
CA ASP A 311 28.59 25.37 -6.29
C ASP A 311 30.07 24.93 -6.36
N LEU A 312 30.84 25.22 -5.30
CA LEU A 312 32.23 24.77 -5.19
C LEU A 312 32.33 23.25 -5.03
N SER A 313 31.34 22.60 -4.43
CA SER A 313 31.30 21.13 -4.31
C SER A 313 31.13 20.48 -5.68
N GLN A 314 30.37 21.10 -6.58
CA GLN A 314 30.28 20.69 -7.98
C GLN A 314 31.62 20.83 -8.71
N ARG A 315 32.41 21.88 -8.43
CA ARG A 315 33.76 22.02 -9.00
C ARG A 315 34.72 20.93 -8.51
N ILE A 316 34.65 20.57 -7.22
CA ILE A 316 35.41 19.45 -6.66
C ILE A 316 34.97 18.13 -7.30
N ALA A 317 33.67 17.90 -7.45
CA ALA A 317 33.14 16.72 -8.15
C ALA A 317 33.57 16.68 -9.62
N PHE A 318 33.65 17.83 -10.28
CA PHE A 318 34.15 17.94 -11.65
C PHE A 318 35.63 17.59 -11.76
N ILE A 319 36.48 18.03 -10.82
CA ILE A 319 37.89 17.59 -10.73
C ILE A 319 37.96 16.09 -10.45
N ALA A 320 37.14 15.57 -9.53
CA ALA A 320 37.07 14.14 -9.24
C ALA A 320 36.68 13.32 -10.48
N GLN A 321 35.77 13.81 -11.31
CA GLN A 321 35.43 13.19 -12.59
C GLN A 321 36.60 13.20 -13.59
N HIS A 322 37.46 14.24 -13.60
CA HIS A 322 38.68 14.23 -14.39
C HIS A 322 39.64 13.13 -13.93
N VAL A 323 39.81 12.98 -12.62
CA VAL A 323 40.63 11.92 -12.01
C VAL A 323 40.06 10.54 -12.34
N GLU A 324 38.75 10.33 -12.13
CA GLU A 324 38.04 9.09 -12.43
C GLU A 324 38.24 8.67 -13.89
N ASN A 325 38.20 9.63 -14.82
CA ASN A 325 38.34 9.37 -16.25
C ASN A 325 39.79 9.39 -16.76
N GLY A 326 40.77 9.67 -15.90
CA GLY A 326 42.19 9.68 -16.25
C GLY A 326 42.59 10.86 -17.15
N VAL A 327 41.87 11.98 -17.08
CA VAL A 327 42.23 13.21 -17.81
C VAL A 327 43.33 13.94 -17.04
N ASN A 328 44.44 14.22 -17.70
CA ASN A 328 45.52 14.97 -17.09
C ASN A 328 45.12 16.44 -16.90
N SER A 329 44.98 16.86 -15.65
CA SER A 329 44.54 18.20 -15.24
C SER A 329 45.68 19.21 -15.08
N MET A 330 46.94 18.74 -14.97
CA MET A 330 48.17 19.56 -14.84
C MET A 330 48.10 20.69 -13.77
N GLY A 331 47.19 20.61 -12.80
CA GLY A 331 46.98 21.64 -11.80
C GLY A 331 46.42 22.97 -12.34
N GLN A 332 45.94 23.03 -13.58
CA GLN A 332 45.38 24.23 -14.19
C GLN A 332 43.88 24.36 -13.93
N TRP A 333 43.40 25.55 -13.59
CA TRP A 333 41.98 25.85 -13.38
C TRP A 333 41.58 27.15 -14.10
N PRO A 334 40.44 27.22 -14.81
CA PRO A 334 39.40 26.19 -14.99
C PRO A 334 39.82 25.04 -15.91
N LEU A 335 39.28 23.84 -15.65
CA LEU A 335 39.48 22.65 -16.49
C LEU A 335 38.50 22.63 -17.68
N ASP A 336 38.91 22.02 -18.79
CA ASP A 336 38.09 21.91 -20.00
C ASP A 336 36.98 20.85 -19.86
N ALA A 337 35.73 21.31 -19.87
CA ALA A 337 34.56 20.44 -19.82
C ALA A 337 34.44 19.54 -21.05
N GLU A 338 34.80 20.01 -22.24
CA GLU A 338 34.69 19.20 -23.45
C GLU A 338 35.73 18.08 -23.48
N ALA A 339 36.93 18.33 -22.96
CA ALA A 339 37.95 17.31 -22.78
C ALA A 339 37.49 16.20 -21.83
N LEU A 340 36.87 16.55 -20.69
CA LEU A 340 36.30 15.57 -19.77
C LEU A 340 35.26 14.67 -20.45
N LEU A 341 34.40 15.25 -21.28
CA LEU A 341 33.31 14.53 -21.94
C LEU A 341 33.81 13.60 -23.03
N ARG A 342 34.77 14.07 -23.84
CA ARG A 342 35.47 13.22 -24.80
C ARG A 342 36.18 12.06 -24.09
N ALA A 343 36.80 12.32 -22.94
CA ALA A 343 37.44 11.28 -22.14
C ALA A 343 36.43 10.26 -21.57
N LYS A 344 35.30 10.70 -21.03
CA LYS A 344 34.20 9.82 -20.58
C LYS A 344 33.69 8.91 -21.70
N ALA A 345 33.44 9.47 -22.88
CA ALA A 345 32.98 8.70 -24.03
C ALA A 345 34.02 7.67 -24.49
N ARG A 346 35.31 8.08 -24.56
CA ARG A 346 36.42 7.18 -24.88
C ARG A 346 36.58 6.07 -23.84
N ARG A 347 36.45 6.39 -22.55
CA ARG A 347 36.55 5.42 -21.47
C ARG A 347 35.41 4.41 -21.52
N SER A 348 34.17 4.85 -21.72
CA SER A 348 33.02 3.96 -21.94
C SER A 348 33.22 3.02 -23.13
N GLN A 349 33.78 3.49 -24.26
CA GLN A 349 34.09 2.65 -25.41
C GLN A 349 35.23 1.65 -25.14
N SER A 350 36.24 2.07 -24.38
CA SER A 350 37.35 1.23 -23.96
C SER A 350 36.91 0.14 -22.98
N ASP A 351 36.04 0.47 -22.02
CA ASP A 351 35.48 -0.46 -21.04
C ASP A 351 34.56 -1.51 -21.72
N GLU A 352 33.96 -1.17 -22.86
CA GLU A 352 33.18 -2.08 -23.70
C GLU A 352 34.06 -2.99 -24.61
N GLU A 353 35.40 -2.87 -24.54
CA GLU A 353 36.40 -3.61 -25.36
C GLU A 353 36.11 -3.59 -26.88
N SER A 354 35.31 -2.63 -27.35
CA SER A 354 34.82 -2.56 -28.73
C SER A 354 35.78 -1.86 -29.70
N ALA A 355 36.97 -1.47 -29.22
CA ALA A 355 37.94 -0.68 -29.99
C ALA A 355 38.24 -1.27 -31.38
N PHE A 356 38.43 -2.58 -31.45
CA PHE A 356 38.72 -3.31 -32.70
C PHE A 356 37.46 -3.69 -33.49
N LEU A 357 36.30 -3.76 -32.84
CA LEU A 357 35.02 -4.14 -33.43
C LEU A 357 34.16 -2.93 -33.84
N SER A 358 34.68 -1.71 -33.68
CA SER A 358 33.95 -0.48 -33.93
C SER A 358 33.40 -0.43 -35.37
N GLN A 359 32.07 -0.44 -35.48
CA GLN A 359 31.42 -0.39 -36.79
C GLN A 359 31.51 1.02 -37.38
N LYS A 360 31.42 1.15 -38.72
CA LYS A 360 31.48 2.44 -39.44
C LYS A 360 30.52 3.50 -38.88
N LYS A 361 29.37 3.07 -38.34
CA LYS A 361 28.37 3.93 -37.70
C LYS A 361 28.86 4.52 -36.37
N GLU A 362 29.59 3.76 -35.56
CA GLU A 362 30.19 4.23 -34.31
C GLU A 362 31.35 5.20 -34.58
N ARG A 363 32.13 4.95 -35.65
CA ARG A 363 33.20 5.86 -36.09
C ARG A 363 32.68 7.19 -36.63
N MET A 364 31.53 7.22 -37.29
CA MET A 364 30.91 8.46 -37.78
C MET A 364 30.34 9.33 -36.67
N VAL A 365 29.77 8.72 -35.61
CA VAL A 365 29.25 9.47 -34.45
C VAL A 365 30.38 10.19 -33.71
N ASN A 366 31.60 9.63 -33.74
CA ASN A 366 32.80 10.25 -33.16
C ASN A 366 33.35 11.46 -33.96
N GLY A 367 32.93 11.65 -35.22
CA GLY A 367 33.46 12.71 -36.11
C GLY A 367 32.53 13.90 -36.33
N VAL A 368 31.27 13.82 -35.90
CA VAL A 368 30.34 14.94 -35.97
C VAL A 368 30.43 15.70 -34.66
N ALA A 369 30.86 16.96 -34.73
CA ALA A 369 30.77 17.96 -33.66
C ALA A 369 29.29 18.29 -33.35
N GLY A 370 28.53 17.26 -32.96
CA GLY A 370 27.22 17.43 -32.35
C GLY A 370 27.45 17.90 -30.92
N ASP A 371 26.79 19.00 -30.56
CA ASP A 371 26.80 19.63 -29.24
C ASP A 371 26.96 18.59 -28.12
N VAL A 372 28.13 18.60 -27.47
CA VAL A 372 28.54 17.61 -26.45
C VAL A 372 27.57 17.62 -25.25
N GLY A 373 26.83 18.73 -25.06
CA GLY A 373 25.73 18.85 -24.11
C GLY A 373 24.53 17.92 -24.41
N GLN A 374 24.26 17.62 -25.68
CA GLN A 374 23.22 16.64 -26.07
C GLN A 374 23.64 15.20 -25.75
N LEU A 375 24.93 14.89 -25.87
CA LEU A 375 25.47 13.56 -25.56
C LEU A 375 25.37 13.29 -24.05
N LEU A 376 25.70 14.28 -23.22
CA LEU A 376 25.52 14.24 -21.76
C LEU A 376 24.07 14.09 -21.31
N THR A 377 23.14 14.82 -21.93
CA THR A 377 21.72 14.73 -21.57
C THR A 377 21.16 13.34 -21.91
N THR A 378 21.67 12.69 -22.97
CA THR A 378 21.30 11.30 -23.30
C THR A 378 21.99 10.23 -22.44
N MET A 379 23.20 10.47 -21.93
CA MET A 379 23.90 9.52 -21.04
C MET A 379 23.36 9.54 -19.60
N ASN A 380 23.02 10.72 -19.07
CA ASN A 380 22.62 10.87 -17.67
C ASN A 380 21.11 10.74 -17.44
N GLN A 381 20.29 10.95 -18.47
CA GLN A 381 18.86 10.70 -18.41
C GLN A 381 18.58 9.41 -19.17
N THR A 382 17.99 8.42 -18.50
CA THR A 382 17.41 7.25 -19.16
C THR A 382 15.89 7.43 -19.25
N PRO A 383 15.36 8.38 -20.06
CA PRO A 383 13.93 8.51 -20.22
C PRO A 383 13.38 7.22 -20.83
N LYS A 384 12.13 6.90 -20.50
CA LYS A 384 11.47 5.72 -21.04
C LYS A 384 11.40 5.83 -22.56
N LYS A 385 11.97 4.86 -23.28
CA LYS A 385 11.97 4.85 -24.75
C LYS A 385 10.53 4.79 -25.32
N PHE A 386 10.31 5.50 -26.42
CA PHE A 386 9.05 5.43 -27.18
C PHE A 386 8.93 4.09 -27.94
N ARG A 387 7.72 3.55 -28.02
CA ARG A 387 7.42 2.36 -28.84
C ARG A 387 7.09 2.78 -30.27
N ARG A 388 7.58 2.03 -31.27
CA ARG A 388 7.16 2.18 -32.68
C ARG A 388 5.64 2.00 -32.81
N VAL A 389 5.00 2.90 -33.55
CA VAL A 389 3.55 2.92 -33.78
C VAL A 389 3.25 3.10 -35.27
N SER A 390 2.07 2.65 -35.70
CA SER A 390 1.60 2.86 -37.08
C SER A 390 1.43 4.35 -37.38
N ARG A 391 1.64 4.76 -38.64
CA ARG A 391 1.53 6.16 -39.10
C ARG A 391 0.20 6.81 -38.71
N LYS A 392 -0.93 6.10 -38.89
CA LYS A 392 -2.27 6.61 -38.50
C LYS A 392 -2.39 6.82 -36.99
N VAL A 393 -1.86 5.89 -36.19
CA VAL A 393 -1.88 6.01 -34.72
C VAL A 393 -0.98 7.13 -34.25
N TYR A 394 0.17 7.32 -34.90
CA TYR A 394 1.08 8.44 -34.65
C TYR A 394 0.41 9.78 -34.96
N ALA A 395 -0.17 9.94 -36.16
CA ALA A 395 -0.88 11.17 -36.55
C ALA A 395 -2.03 11.50 -35.59
N ASN A 396 -2.84 10.50 -35.22
CA ASN A 396 -3.90 10.67 -34.22
C ASN A 396 -3.36 11.07 -32.84
N ARG A 397 -2.18 10.55 -32.46
CA ARG A 397 -1.53 10.93 -31.20
C ARG A 397 -1.03 12.35 -31.25
N VAL A 398 -0.32 12.74 -32.32
CA VAL A 398 0.15 14.12 -32.52
C VAL A 398 -1.04 15.08 -32.45
N ASN A 399 -2.13 14.77 -33.16
CA ASN A 399 -3.34 15.58 -33.11
C ASN A 399 -3.91 15.70 -31.67
N ALA A 400 -3.99 14.58 -30.95
CA ALA A 400 -4.50 14.58 -29.57
C ALA A 400 -3.59 15.31 -28.56
N VAL A 401 -2.27 15.33 -28.82
CA VAL A 401 -1.29 16.10 -28.03
C VAL A 401 -1.45 17.59 -28.32
N VAL A 402 -1.59 17.99 -29.59
CA VAL A 402 -1.86 19.38 -29.98
C VAL A 402 -3.16 19.89 -29.34
N HIS A 403 -4.19 19.05 -29.27
CA HIS A 403 -5.44 19.37 -28.58
C HIS A 403 -5.37 19.27 -27.04
N GLY A 404 -4.25 18.82 -26.46
CA GLY A 404 -4.05 18.76 -25.01
C GLY A 404 -4.82 17.67 -24.26
N ASP A 405 -5.34 16.62 -24.93
CA ASP A 405 -6.06 15.50 -24.27
C ASP A 405 -5.14 14.31 -23.95
N GLN A 406 -4.02 14.18 -24.66
CA GLN A 406 -3.04 13.10 -24.48
C GLN A 406 -1.65 13.64 -24.20
N ASP A 407 -0.86 12.83 -23.48
CA ASP A 407 0.56 13.07 -23.34
C ASP A 407 1.41 12.47 -24.48
N GLU A 408 2.71 12.72 -24.43
CA GLU A 408 3.70 12.25 -25.40
C GLU A 408 3.71 10.72 -25.61
N TYR A 409 3.34 9.93 -24.58
CA TYR A 409 3.27 8.46 -24.66
C TYR A 409 1.89 7.96 -25.12
N GLY A 410 0.91 8.85 -25.32
CA GLY A 410 -0.46 8.55 -25.72
C GLY A 410 -1.39 8.18 -24.56
N ARG A 411 -1.03 8.51 -23.31
CA ARG A 411 -1.90 8.35 -22.14
C ARG A 411 -2.87 9.52 -22.10
N LYS A 412 -4.16 9.22 -21.98
CA LYS A 412 -5.22 10.24 -21.90
C LYS A 412 -5.28 10.85 -20.50
N TYR A 413 -5.17 12.17 -20.39
CA TYR A 413 -5.11 12.86 -19.10
C TYR A 413 -6.30 12.55 -18.20
N ARG A 414 -7.53 12.66 -18.72
CA ARG A 414 -8.77 12.39 -17.95
C ARG A 414 -8.84 10.94 -17.42
N LYS A 415 -8.38 9.97 -18.20
CA LYS A 415 -8.40 8.55 -17.78
C LYS A 415 -7.34 8.28 -16.71
N VAL A 416 -6.16 8.87 -16.86
CA VAL A 416 -5.07 8.78 -15.88
C VAL A 416 -5.51 9.43 -14.56
N GLU A 417 -6.07 10.64 -14.61
CA GLU A 417 -6.57 11.33 -13.42
C GLU A 417 -7.63 10.50 -12.68
N LYS A 418 -8.64 9.99 -13.39
CA LYS A 418 -9.68 9.14 -12.80
C LYS A 418 -9.09 7.89 -12.13
N ARG A 419 -8.10 7.25 -12.76
CA ARG A 419 -7.42 6.06 -12.24
C ARG A 419 -6.54 6.35 -11.02
N GLY A 420 -5.98 7.56 -10.94
CA GLY A 420 -5.21 8.02 -9.78
C GLY A 420 -6.07 8.38 -8.57
N LYS A 421 -7.28 8.88 -8.81
CA LYS A 421 -8.22 9.30 -7.74
C LYS A 421 -9.06 8.13 -7.19
N ALA A 422 -9.55 7.25 -8.06
CA ALA A 422 -10.47 6.17 -7.68
C ALA A 422 -9.75 4.86 -7.35
N ARG A 423 -10.43 4.03 -6.54
CA ARG A 423 -10.06 2.62 -6.39
C ARG A 423 -10.27 1.87 -7.72
N VAL A 424 -9.32 1.03 -8.07
CA VAL A 424 -9.33 0.20 -9.31
C VAL A 424 -9.53 -1.28 -8.97
N ARG A 425 -9.00 -1.74 -7.84
CA ARG A 425 -9.20 -3.12 -7.37
C ARG A 425 -10.67 -3.32 -7.01
N ALA A 426 -11.32 -4.36 -7.53
CA ALA A 426 -12.66 -4.73 -7.07
C ALA A 426 -12.59 -5.36 -5.66
N TYR A 427 -13.74 -5.62 -5.06
CA TYR A 427 -13.82 -6.56 -3.94
C TYR A 427 -14.10 -7.94 -4.52
N ASP A 428 -13.44 -8.98 -4.01
CA ASP A 428 -13.68 -10.35 -4.49
C ASP A 428 -14.70 -11.11 -3.61
N SER A 429 -15.03 -10.59 -2.41
CA SER A 429 -16.01 -11.19 -1.50
C SER A 429 -16.67 -10.16 -0.57
N PHE A 430 -17.91 -10.42 -0.14
CA PHE A 430 -18.58 -9.63 0.91
C PHE A 430 -17.83 -9.67 2.25
N ARG A 431 -17.16 -10.78 2.55
CA ARG A 431 -16.31 -10.90 3.75
C ARG A 431 -15.16 -9.90 3.72
N GLU A 432 -14.60 -9.67 2.53
CA GLU A 432 -13.56 -8.66 2.32
C GLU A 432 -14.08 -7.25 2.54
N MET A 433 -15.28 -6.96 2.03
CA MET A 433 -15.92 -5.66 2.24
C MET A 433 -16.18 -5.40 3.73
N ALA A 434 -16.64 -6.42 4.46
CA ALA A 434 -16.86 -6.33 5.90
C ALA A 434 -15.54 -6.07 6.65
N LEU A 435 -14.48 -6.82 6.31
CA LEU A 435 -13.14 -6.63 6.86
C LEU A 435 -12.59 -5.23 6.59
N GLU A 436 -12.71 -4.74 5.36
CA GLU A 436 -12.24 -3.39 5.03
C GLU A 436 -13.06 -2.32 5.76
N LYS A 437 -14.37 -2.54 5.96
CA LYS A 437 -15.23 -1.62 6.72
C LYS A 437 -14.83 -1.56 8.20
N GLU A 438 -14.43 -2.68 8.79
CA GLU A 438 -13.89 -2.79 10.15
C GLU A 438 -12.58 -2.00 10.27
N VAL A 439 -11.58 -2.33 9.44
CA VAL A 439 -10.23 -1.76 9.52
C VAL A 439 -10.14 -0.30 9.03
N ARG A 440 -11.10 0.17 8.22
CA ARG A 440 -11.05 1.53 7.67
C ARG A 440 -11.12 2.64 8.73
N LYS A 441 -11.74 2.37 9.88
CA LYS A 441 -11.89 3.34 10.98
C LYS A 441 -10.74 3.31 11.99
N GLU A 442 -9.69 2.54 11.71
CA GLU A 442 -8.53 2.46 12.59
C GLU A 442 -7.80 3.81 12.67
N PRO A 443 -7.40 4.26 13.88
CA PRO A 443 -6.68 5.50 14.08
C PRO A 443 -5.36 5.49 13.31
N ILE A 444 -5.08 6.62 12.68
CA ILE A 444 -3.92 6.78 11.82
C ILE A 444 -2.80 7.39 12.65
N VAL A 445 -2.00 6.54 13.28
CA VAL A 445 -0.96 6.90 14.25
C VAL A 445 0.05 7.92 13.69
N HIS A 446 0.53 7.68 12.47
CA HIS A 446 1.71 8.36 11.96
C HIS A 446 1.47 9.36 10.83
N THR A 447 0.23 9.45 10.33
CA THR A 447 -0.18 10.40 9.30
C THR A 447 -1.28 11.30 9.82
N ARG A 448 -1.45 12.46 9.18
CA ARG A 448 -2.62 13.32 9.41
C ARG A 448 -3.90 12.51 9.28
N GLY A 449 -4.72 12.52 10.33
CA GLY A 449 -5.97 11.79 10.40
C GLY A 449 -6.97 12.25 9.34
N LEU A 450 -7.84 11.33 8.91
CA LEU A 450 -9.01 11.64 8.11
C LEU A 450 -10.17 11.97 9.04
N HIS A 451 -11.07 12.86 8.61
CA HIS A 451 -12.25 13.14 9.40
C HIS A 451 -13.23 11.96 9.30
N HIS A 452 -13.31 11.17 10.36
CA HIS A 452 -14.34 10.17 10.54
C HIS A 452 -15.53 10.82 11.23
N GLN A 453 -16.58 11.10 10.46
CA GLN A 453 -17.86 11.52 11.03
C GLN A 453 -18.59 10.29 11.57
N ASP A 454 -19.35 10.46 12.66
CA ASP A 454 -20.09 9.37 13.30
C ASP A 454 -21.04 8.66 12.31
N ASP A 455 -21.57 9.44 11.38
CA ASP A 455 -22.48 9.01 10.34
C ASP A 455 -21.83 8.59 9.02
N GLU A 456 -20.49 8.53 8.94
CA GLU A 456 -19.78 8.24 7.68
C GLU A 456 -20.29 6.93 7.02
N ASN A 457 -20.59 5.93 7.86
CA ASN A 457 -21.08 4.60 7.47
C ASN A 457 -22.60 4.45 7.60
N TRP A 458 -23.31 5.45 8.08
CA TRP A 458 -24.77 5.41 8.17
C TRP A 458 -25.38 5.58 6.79
N ASN A 459 -26.65 5.19 6.66
CA ASN A 459 -27.35 5.34 5.40
C ASN A 459 -27.44 6.83 5.02
N ARG A 460 -26.78 7.22 3.93
CA ARG A 460 -26.73 8.62 3.46
C ARG A 460 -27.94 9.04 2.66
N ARG A 461 -28.85 8.11 2.31
CA ARG A 461 -30.03 8.37 1.48
C ARG A 461 -30.86 9.58 1.95
N PHE A 462 -30.91 9.83 3.25
CA PHE A 462 -31.65 10.95 3.85
C PHE A 462 -30.79 12.17 4.20
N LYS A 463 -29.47 12.10 3.97
CA LYS A 463 -28.50 13.17 4.27
C LYS A 463 -28.05 13.91 3.02
N SER A 464 -27.87 13.17 1.93
CA SER A 464 -27.53 13.73 0.62
C SER A 464 -28.79 14.14 -0.12
N PHE A 465 -28.86 15.41 -0.54
CA PHE A 465 -29.98 15.92 -1.33
C PHE A 465 -30.18 15.14 -2.64
N ALA A 466 -29.12 14.60 -3.23
CA ALA A 466 -29.16 13.99 -4.55
C ALA A 466 -29.57 12.51 -4.56
N ASP A 467 -29.44 11.77 -3.46
CA ASP A 467 -29.60 10.30 -3.47
C ASP A 467 -31.07 9.86 -3.53
N GLY A 468 -32.02 10.77 -3.33
CA GLY A 468 -33.46 10.54 -3.49
C GLY A 468 -34.09 11.29 -4.67
N MET A 469 -33.31 12.07 -5.42
CA MET A 469 -33.82 12.87 -6.54
C MET A 469 -33.90 12.06 -7.82
N PRO A 470 -34.83 12.41 -8.74
CA PRO A 470 -34.94 11.77 -10.04
C PRO A 470 -33.60 11.69 -10.79
N SER A 471 -33.21 10.50 -11.23
CA SER A 471 -31.93 10.25 -11.87
C SER A 471 -32.07 9.54 -13.20
N THR A 472 -31.58 10.17 -14.27
CA THR A 472 -31.55 9.57 -15.61
C THR A 472 -30.68 8.30 -15.70
N ARG A 473 -29.73 8.11 -14.78
CA ARG A 473 -28.88 6.92 -14.75
C ARG A 473 -29.52 5.73 -14.04
N TYR A 474 -30.36 6.00 -13.06
CA TYR A 474 -31.01 4.97 -12.25
C TYR A 474 -32.48 4.71 -12.64
N GLY A 475 -33.07 5.62 -13.44
CA GLY A 475 -34.41 5.49 -14.02
C GLY A 475 -35.50 5.78 -12.99
N SER A 476 -36.21 6.91 -13.18
CA SER A 476 -36.95 7.72 -12.20
C SER A 476 -36.04 8.64 -11.43
#